data_AF-A0A0B2NQT9-F1
#
_entry.id   AF-A0A0B2NQT9-F1
#
_cell.length_a   1.000
_cell.length_b   1.000
_cell.length_c   1.000
_cell.angle_alpha   90.00
_cell.angle_beta   90.00
_cell.angle_gamma   90.00
#
_symmetry.space_group_name_H-M   'P 1'
#
loop_
_entity.id
_entity.type
_entity.pdbx_description
1 polymer ?
#
loop_
_entity_poly.entity_id
_entity_poly.type
_entity_poly.pdbx_seq_one_letter_code
_entity_poly.pdbx_strand_id
1 'polypeptide(L)'
;MKSGLSWRSLSLVPCALKAYYDYELENKKHLLLTSIQDTQRGLLTTTNQCSCIEEALVSLEGCNIGCHPINLSNLDGTWRLQYTSSSDVLILLQAVATFPFFQVGQIFQKFECCHQSNGGVIRYVVRWSIPNLLEITIQDINISEEL
;
A
#
# COMPACT_ATOMS: atom_id res chain seq x y z
N MET A 1 -49.88 -5.64 41.92
CA MET A 1 -49.01 -6.62 41.25
C MET A 1 -49.45 -6.76 39.79
N LYS A 2 -48.75 -6.12 38.85
CA LYS A 2 -48.75 -6.50 37.43
C LYS A 2 -47.33 -6.30 36.88
N SER A 3 -46.90 -7.33 36.18
CA SER A 3 -45.58 -7.68 35.70
C SER A 3 -44.85 -6.60 34.90
N GLY A 4 -43.60 -6.34 35.28
CA GLY A 4 -42.65 -5.58 34.47
C GLY A 4 -42.15 -6.43 33.30
N LEU A 5 -42.41 -5.98 32.08
CA LEU A 5 -41.77 -6.48 30.88
C LEU A 5 -40.40 -5.80 30.75
N SER A 6 -39.35 -6.57 31.07
CA SER A 6 -37.96 -6.18 30.90
C SER A 6 -37.59 -6.17 29.42
N TRP A 7 -37.52 -4.99 28.82
CA TRP A 7 -36.93 -4.77 27.50
C TRP A 7 -35.41 -4.94 27.57
N ARG A 8 -34.92 -6.18 27.65
CA ARG A 8 -33.52 -6.46 27.34
C ARG A 8 -33.40 -6.56 25.83
N SER A 9 -33.12 -5.41 25.22
CA SER A 9 -32.56 -5.28 23.89
C SER A 9 -31.38 -6.24 23.73
N LEU A 10 -31.54 -7.29 22.92
CA LEU A 10 -30.45 -8.15 22.48
C LEU A 10 -29.71 -7.45 21.33
N SER A 11 -28.94 -6.41 21.63
CA SER A 11 -27.95 -5.87 20.71
C SER A 11 -26.68 -6.74 20.73
N LEU A 12 -26.81 -7.99 20.25
CA LEU A 12 -25.69 -8.95 20.17
C LEU A 12 -25.04 -9.01 18.77
N VAL A 13 -25.47 -8.13 17.86
CA VAL A 13 -24.98 -8.06 16.48
C VAL A 13 -23.70 -7.22 16.22
N PRO A 14 -23.13 -6.38 17.13
CA PRO A 14 -21.97 -5.55 16.75
C PRO A 14 -20.63 -6.30 16.60
N CYS A 15 -20.37 -7.30 17.44
CA CYS A 15 -19.01 -7.86 17.56
C CYS A 15 -18.68 -8.90 16.47
N ALA A 16 -19.65 -9.76 16.13
CA ALA A 16 -19.44 -10.82 15.14
C ALA A 16 -19.29 -10.28 13.71
N LEU A 17 -20.06 -9.24 13.36
CA LEU A 17 -19.97 -8.59 12.05
C LEU A 17 -18.64 -7.83 11.89
N LYS A 18 -18.21 -7.11 12.93
CA LYS A 18 -16.90 -6.45 12.94
C LYS A 18 -15.76 -7.45 12.78
N ALA A 19 -15.79 -8.55 13.55
CA ALA A 19 -14.78 -9.59 13.45
C ALA A 19 -14.71 -10.23 12.06
N TYR A 20 -15.86 -10.40 11.39
CA TYR A 20 -15.91 -10.88 10.01
C TYR A 20 -15.26 -9.90 9.03
N TYR A 21 -15.56 -8.60 9.12
CA TYR A 21 -14.95 -7.58 8.26
C TYR A 21 -13.45 -7.44 8.50
N ASP A 22 -13.01 -7.42 9.76
CA ASP A 22 -11.59 -7.36 10.12
C ASP A 22 -10.86 -8.60 9.55
N TYR A 23 -11.45 -9.78 9.66
CA TYR A 23 -10.92 -11.01 9.06
C TYR A 23 -10.84 -10.91 7.52
N GLU A 24 -11.90 -10.44 6.88
CA GLU A 24 -11.94 -10.30 5.42
C GLU A 24 -10.88 -9.33 4.92
N LEU A 25 -10.71 -8.19 5.59
CA LEU A 25 -9.69 -7.19 5.30
C LEU A 25 -8.28 -7.80 5.42
N GLU A 26 -7.98 -8.48 6.52
CA GLU A 26 -6.68 -9.13 6.72
C GLU A 26 -6.43 -10.25 5.71
N ASN A 27 -7.45 -11.01 5.34
CA ASN A 27 -7.34 -12.02 4.29
C ASN A 27 -6.99 -11.39 2.93
N LYS A 28 -7.66 -10.29 2.54
CA LYS A 28 -7.34 -9.59 1.28
C LYS A 28 -5.93 -8.99 1.29
N LYS A 29 -5.48 -8.41 2.41
CA LYS A 29 -4.08 -7.96 2.56
C LYS A 29 -3.11 -9.11 2.35
N HIS A 30 -3.38 -10.27 2.96
CA HIS A 30 -2.54 -11.45 2.82
C HIS A 30 -2.48 -11.97 1.39
N LEU A 31 -3.63 -12.02 0.68
CA LEU A 31 -3.70 -12.41 -0.72
C LEU A 31 -2.87 -11.49 -1.61
N LEU A 32 -3.01 -10.17 -1.44
CA LEU A 32 -2.20 -9.19 -2.16
C LEU A 32 -0.70 -9.39 -1.89
N LEU A 33 -0.30 -9.47 -0.62
CA LEU A 33 1.11 -9.67 -0.26
C LEU A 33 1.69 -10.97 -0.81
N THR A 34 0.89 -12.03 -0.89
CA THR A 34 1.32 -13.32 -1.45
C THR A 34 1.45 -13.25 -2.96
N SER A 35 0.52 -12.55 -3.64
CA SER A 35 0.53 -12.40 -5.10
C SER A 35 1.79 -11.70 -5.64
N ILE A 36 2.45 -10.88 -4.81
CA ILE A 36 3.63 -10.11 -5.21
C ILE A 36 4.97 -10.77 -4.86
N GLN A 37 5.02 -11.86 -4.09
CA GLN A 37 6.27 -12.42 -3.53
C GLN A 37 7.32 -12.77 -4.61
N ASP A 38 6.89 -13.44 -5.67
CA ASP A 38 7.78 -13.95 -6.72
C ASP A 38 7.93 -13.00 -7.91
N THR A 39 7.55 -11.74 -7.74
CA THR A 39 7.58 -10.74 -8.82
C THR A 39 8.89 -9.95 -8.92
N GLN A 40 9.77 -10.08 -7.91
CA GLN A 40 10.92 -9.18 -7.73
C GLN A 40 10.50 -7.69 -7.78
N ARG A 41 9.45 -7.34 -7.02
CA ARG A 41 8.83 -6.00 -6.96
C ARG A 41 8.26 -5.50 -8.29
N GLY A 42 7.92 -6.40 -9.20
CA GLY A 42 7.40 -6.08 -10.53
C GLY A 42 8.32 -6.44 -11.69
N LEU A 43 9.62 -6.63 -11.43
CA LEU A 43 10.63 -6.84 -12.48
C LEU A 43 10.40 -8.12 -13.29
N LEU A 44 9.91 -9.18 -12.64
CA LEU A 44 9.63 -10.48 -13.29
C LEU A 44 8.13 -10.75 -13.43
N THR A 45 7.28 -9.73 -13.28
CA THR A 45 5.83 -9.90 -13.36
C THR A 45 5.37 -10.22 -14.78
N THR A 46 4.65 -11.32 -14.93
CA THR A 46 3.94 -11.64 -16.18
C THR A 46 2.65 -10.83 -16.31
N THR A 47 2.13 -10.69 -17.54
CA THR A 47 0.85 -10.01 -17.77
C THR A 47 -0.30 -10.60 -16.96
N ASN A 48 -0.37 -11.93 -16.84
CA ASN A 48 -1.39 -12.59 -16.04
C ASN A 48 -1.24 -12.27 -14.53
N GLN A 49 -0.01 -12.28 -14.00
CA GLN A 49 0.23 -11.89 -12.61
C GLN A 49 -0.11 -10.41 -12.37
N CYS A 50 0.21 -9.51 -13.30
CA CYS A 50 -0.17 -8.10 -13.21
C CYS A 50 -1.68 -7.95 -13.06
N SER A 51 -2.44 -8.63 -13.94
CA SER A 51 -3.90 -8.67 -13.88
C SER A 51 -4.42 -9.18 -12.53
N CYS A 52 -3.85 -10.27 -12.00
CA CYS A 52 -4.26 -10.81 -10.69
C CYS A 52 -3.91 -9.87 -9.52
N ILE A 53 -2.77 -9.17 -9.59
CA ILE A 53 -2.34 -8.21 -8.57
C ILE A 53 -3.26 -6.99 -8.58
N GLU A 54 -3.60 -6.47 -9.76
CA GLU A 54 -4.55 -5.36 -9.93
C GLU A 54 -5.94 -5.71 -9.39
N GLU A 55 -6.44 -6.92 -9.70
CA GLU A 55 -7.70 -7.40 -9.14
C GLU A 55 -7.67 -7.50 -7.61
N ALA A 56 -6.56 -8.01 -7.04
CA ALA A 56 -6.38 -8.10 -5.59
C ALA A 56 -6.30 -6.71 -4.93
N LEU A 57 -5.67 -5.73 -5.58
CA LEU A 57 -5.64 -4.32 -5.14
C LEU A 57 -7.04 -3.73 -5.10
N VAL A 58 -7.79 -3.80 -6.21
CA VAL A 58 -9.18 -3.28 -6.29
C VAL A 58 -10.07 -3.95 -5.26
N SER A 59 -9.93 -5.26 -5.07
CA SER A 59 -10.68 -6.02 -4.08
C SER A 59 -10.38 -5.56 -2.64
N LEU A 60 -9.12 -5.25 -2.34
CA LEU A 60 -8.69 -4.71 -1.04
C LEU A 60 -9.18 -3.27 -0.82
N GLU A 61 -9.12 -2.43 -1.84
CA GLU A 61 -9.66 -1.06 -1.81
C GLU A 61 -11.17 -1.05 -1.55
N GLY A 62 -11.89 -2.05 -2.10
CA GLY A 62 -13.31 -2.26 -1.82
C GLY A 62 -13.64 -2.55 -0.35
N CYS A 63 -12.66 -2.96 0.47
CA CYS A 63 -12.83 -3.11 1.93
C CYS A 63 -12.69 -1.80 2.71
N ASN A 64 -12.45 -0.65 2.07
CA ASN A 64 -12.42 0.63 2.77
C ASN A 64 -13.83 1.01 3.24
N ILE A 65 -14.20 0.55 4.44
CA ILE A 65 -15.53 0.75 5.03
C ILE A 65 -15.68 2.21 5.44
N GLY A 66 -16.29 2.96 4.52
CA GLY A 66 -16.68 4.35 4.70
C GLY A 66 -15.87 5.25 3.79
N CYS A 67 -16.34 5.37 2.54
CA CYS A 67 -16.15 6.37 1.45
C CYS A 67 -15.44 7.70 1.74
N HIS A 68 -14.52 7.76 2.70
CA HIS A 68 -13.72 8.90 3.02
C HIS A 68 -12.45 8.76 2.19
N PRO A 69 -12.04 9.84 1.50
CA PRO A 69 -10.76 9.85 0.81
C PRO A 69 -9.65 9.50 1.81
N ILE A 70 -8.63 8.80 1.32
CA ILE A 70 -7.46 8.47 2.14
C ILE A 70 -6.90 9.78 2.69
N ASN A 71 -6.76 9.86 4.01
CA ASN A 71 -6.14 11.03 4.61
C ASN A 71 -4.64 11.02 4.28
N LEU A 72 -4.22 11.87 3.34
CA LEU A 72 -2.85 11.99 2.88
C LEU A 72 -1.86 12.26 4.03
N SER A 73 -2.28 12.93 5.11
CA SER A 73 -1.42 13.15 6.27
C SER A 73 -1.00 11.85 6.96
N ASN A 74 -1.80 10.79 6.84
CA ASN A 74 -1.46 9.47 7.39
C ASN A 74 -0.44 8.73 6.55
N LEU A 75 -0.23 9.16 5.29
CA LEU A 75 0.78 8.61 4.40
C LEU A 75 2.13 9.32 4.54
N ASP A 76 2.21 10.46 5.24
CA ASP A 76 3.45 11.24 5.37
C ASP A 76 4.56 10.40 6.00
N GLY A 77 5.68 10.24 5.29
CA GLY A 77 6.79 9.39 5.72
C GLY A 77 7.46 8.61 4.60
N THR A 78 8.34 7.71 4.98
CA THR A 78 9.14 6.89 4.04
C THR A 78 8.68 5.44 4.09
N TRP A 79 8.14 4.97 2.99
CA TRP A 79 7.53 3.65 2.85
C TRP A 79 8.38 2.76 1.98
N ARG A 80 8.43 1.46 2.29
CA ARG A 80 9.12 0.50 1.43
C ARG A 80 8.23 0.14 0.25
N LEU A 81 8.74 0.33 -0.97
CA LEU A 81 8.01 -0.05 -2.19
C LEU A 81 7.95 -1.58 -2.33
N GLN A 82 6.78 -2.20 -2.18
CA GLN A 82 6.65 -3.66 -2.25
C GLN A 82 6.48 -4.17 -3.69
N TYR A 83 5.77 -3.42 -4.53
CA TYR A 83 5.46 -3.75 -5.91
C TYR A 83 5.25 -2.48 -6.73
N THR A 84 5.60 -2.51 -8.01
CA THR A 84 5.29 -1.45 -8.98
C THR A 84 5.20 -2.03 -10.39
N SER A 85 4.28 -1.49 -11.20
CA SER A 85 4.22 -1.71 -12.65
C SER A 85 4.80 -0.53 -13.45
N SER A 86 5.24 0.54 -12.76
CA SER A 86 5.80 1.73 -13.42
C SER A 86 7.12 1.42 -14.10
N SER A 87 7.16 1.61 -15.42
CA SER A 87 8.34 1.32 -16.24
C SER A 87 9.58 2.12 -15.82
N ASP A 88 9.40 3.36 -15.40
CA ASP A 88 10.48 4.25 -14.94
C ASP A 88 11.20 3.66 -13.71
N VAL A 89 10.42 3.06 -12.80
CA VAL A 89 10.95 2.41 -11.59
C VAL A 89 11.51 1.02 -11.88
N LEU A 90 10.90 0.27 -12.80
CA LEU A 90 11.36 -1.08 -13.18
C LEU A 90 12.76 -1.05 -13.81
N ILE A 91 13.08 -0.04 -14.63
CA ILE A 91 14.42 0.14 -15.21
C ILE A 91 15.48 0.24 -14.10
N LEU A 92 15.17 0.90 -13.00
CA LEU A 92 16.08 1.08 -11.87
C LEU A 92 16.23 -0.20 -11.07
N LEU A 93 15.12 -0.92 -10.84
CA LEU A 93 15.16 -2.25 -10.25
C LEU A 93 16.05 -3.20 -11.06
N GLN A 94 15.97 -3.14 -12.38
CA GLN A 94 16.83 -3.93 -13.27
C GLN A 94 18.30 -3.51 -13.18
N ALA A 95 18.59 -2.21 -13.15
CA ALA A 95 19.95 -1.71 -12.97
C ALA A 95 20.54 -2.22 -11.64
N VAL A 96 19.82 -2.05 -10.54
CA VAL A 96 20.20 -2.53 -9.20
C VAL A 96 20.38 -4.05 -9.17
N ALA A 97 19.53 -4.83 -9.84
CA ALA A 97 19.69 -6.28 -9.91
C ALA A 97 20.92 -6.73 -10.71
N THR A 98 21.37 -5.91 -11.67
CA THR A 98 22.51 -6.22 -12.56
C THR A 98 23.85 -5.89 -11.91
N PHE A 99 23.91 -4.89 -11.02
CA PHE A 99 25.17 -4.47 -10.41
C PHE A 99 25.46 -5.20 -9.09
N PRO A 100 26.65 -5.80 -8.92
CA PRO A 100 26.97 -6.72 -7.81
C PRO A 100 27.09 -6.05 -6.42
N PHE A 101 27.04 -4.72 -6.34
CA PHE A 101 27.12 -3.96 -5.09
C PHE A 101 25.78 -3.39 -4.63
N PHE A 102 24.70 -3.69 -5.36
CA PHE A 102 23.39 -3.11 -5.12
C PHE A 102 22.44 -4.14 -4.51
N GLN A 103 21.88 -3.82 -3.35
CA GLN A 103 20.83 -4.64 -2.75
C GLN A 103 19.47 -4.05 -3.11
N VAL A 104 18.65 -4.80 -3.85
CA VAL A 104 17.25 -4.49 -4.23
C VAL A 104 16.32 -4.27 -3.01
N GLY A 105 16.85 -4.37 -1.79
CA GLY A 105 16.16 -4.10 -0.53
C GLY A 105 15.72 -2.65 -0.30
N GLN A 106 16.23 -1.67 -1.04
CA GLN A 106 16.30 -0.28 -0.56
C GLN A 106 15.57 0.77 -1.41
N ILE A 107 14.59 0.37 -2.22
CA ILE A 107 13.68 1.34 -2.86
C ILE A 107 12.55 1.69 -1.90
N PHE A 108 12.41 2.99 -1.67
CA PHE A 108 11.41 3.61 -0.83
C PHE A 108 10.58 4.61 -1.64
N GLN A 109 9.37 4.83 -1.18
CA GLN A 109 8.48 5.89 -1.64
C GLN A 109 8.29 6.84 -0.46
N LYS A 110 8.71 8.08 -0.65
CA LYS A 110 8.51 9.14 0.35
C LYS A 110 7.28 9.92 -0.04
N PHE A 111 6.31 9.98 0.85
CA PHE A 111 5.17 10.86 0.72
C PHE A 111 5.49 12.09 1.58
N GLU A 112 5.51 13.25 0.93
CA GLU A 112 5.64 14.56 1.57
C GLU A 112 4.32 15.29 1.41
N CYS A 113 3.42 15.09 2.37
CA CYS A 113 2.08 15.67 2.34
C CYS A 113 2.02 17.02 3.08
N CYS A 114 3.08 17.42 3.80
CA CYS A 114 3.21 18.74 4.45
C CYS A 114 1.98 19.15 5.30
N HIS A 115 1.32 18.18 5.95
CA HIS A 115 0.05 18.36 6.68
C HIS A 115 -1.16 18.83 5.85
N GLN A 116 -1.09 18.74 4.52
CA GLN A 116 -2.18 19.07 3.61
C GLN A 116 -3.01 17.82 3.33
N SER A 117 -4.33 17.98 3.26
CA SER A 117 -5.28 16.89 3.00
C SER A 117 -5.63 16.71 1.52
N ASN A 118 -5.12 17.59 0.64
CA ASN A 118 -5.51 17.70 -0.76
C ASN A 118 -4.33 17.85 -1.73
N GLY A 119 -3.11 17.53 -1.29
CA GLY A 119 -1.91 17.65 -2.12
C GLY A 119 -0.67 17.13 -1.41
N GLY A 120 0.43 17.04 -2.16
CA GLY A 120 1.73 16.58 -1.68
C GLY A 120 2.62 16.12 -2.81
N VAL A 121 3.84 15.74 -2.48
CA VAL A 121 4.82 15.22 -3.43
C VAL A 121 5.16 13.78 -3.07
N ILE A 122 5.04 12.89 -4.05
CA ILE A 122 5.54 11.52 -3.97
C ILE A 122 6.93 11.50 -4.58
N ARG A 123 7.91 11.04 -3.80
CA ARG A 123 9.29 10.87 -4.26
C ARG A 123 9.68 9.41 -4.24
N TYR A 124 10.19 8.89 -5.34
CA TYR A 124 10.89 7.61 -5.33
C TYR A 124 12.33 7.83 -4.87
N VAL A 125 12.67 7.22 -3.73
CA VAL A 125 13.97 7.33 -3.08
C VAL A 125 14.66 5.98 -3.11
N VAL A 126 15.83 5.92 -3.73
CA VAL A 126 16.69 4.74 -3.66
C VAL A 126 17.78 5.02 -2.64
N ARG A 127 17.79 4.27 -1.54
CA ARG A 127 18.86 4.33 -0.54
C ARG A 127 19.90 3.27 -0.89
N TRP A 128 21.19 3.60 -0.81
CA TRP A 128 22.25 2.69 -1.24
C TRP A 128 22.93 2.08 -0.01
N SER A 129 23.28 0.79 -0.02
CA SER A 129 23.96 0.09 1.09
C SER A 129 25.40 0.55 1.35
N ILE A 130 25.91 1.51 0.58
CA ILE A 130 27.25 2.07 0.77
C ILE A 130 27.13 3.29 1.71
N PRO A 131 27.66 3.23 2.95
CA PRO A 131 27.66 4.39 3.84
C PRO A 131 28.33 5.57 3.13
N ASN A 132 27.68 6.74 3.15
CA ASN A 132 28.15 8.01 2.58
C ASN A 132 28.11 8.15 1.05
N LEU A 133 27.54 7.20 0.31
CA LEU A 133 27.42 7.28 -1.15
C LEU A 133 25.97 7.57 -1.58
N LEU A 134 25.58 8.85 -1.50
CA LEU A 134 24.47 9.50 -2.22
C LEU A 134 23.04 8.93 -2.07
N GLU A 135 22.11 9.76 -1.59
CA GLU A 135 20.67 9.57 -1.78
C GLU A 135 20.27 10.20 -3.12
N ILE A 136 19.61 9.45 -4.00
CA ILE A 136 19.15 9.95 -5.29
C ILE A 136 17.61 9.98 -5.28
N THR A 137 17.06 11.18 -5.50
CA THR A 137 15.64 11.37 -5.78
C THR A 137 15.43 11.19 -7.28
N ILE A 138 14.50 10.33 -7.64
CA ILE A 138 14.37 9.85 -9.02
C ILE A 138 13.27 10.59 -9.77
N GLN A 139 12.15 10.85 -9.09
CA GLN A 139 11.02 11.56 -9.68
C GLN A 139 10.14 12.12 -8.57
N ASP A 140 9.66 13.34 -8.80
CA ASP A 140 8.64 13.98 -7.98
C ASP A 140 7.30 13.86 -8.74
N ILE A 141 6.30 13.23 -8.13
CA ILE A 141 4.92 13.18 -8.64
C ILE A 141 4.06 14.07 -7.74
N ASN A 142 3.29 14.97 -8.34
CA ASN A 142 2.43 15.89 -7.62
C ASN A 142 1.06 15.23 -7.39
N ILE A 143 0.69 14.98 -6.14
CA ILE A 143 -0.56 14.31 -5.75
C ILE A 143 -1.78 15.15 -6.18
N SER A 144 -1.60 16.46 -6.38
CA SER A 144 -2.66 17.41 -6.74
C SER A 144 -3.17 17.29 -8.18
N GLU A 145 -2.50 16.53 -9.05
CA GLU A 145 -2.87 16.36 -10.46
C GLU A 145 -3.45 14.96 -10.80
N GLU A 146 -3.47 14.02 -9.85
CA GLU A 146 -3.83 12.60 -10.09
C GLU A 146 -5.08 12.10 -9.33
N LEU A 147 -5.81 12.96 -8.61
CA LEU A 147 -7.09 12.61 -7.96
C LEU A 147 -8.29 13.29 -8.62
#